data_AF-A0A959FJ12-F1
#
_entry.id   AF-A0A959FJ12-F1
#
_cell.length_a   1.000
_cell.length_b   1.000
_cell.length_c   1.000
_cell.angle_alpha   90.00
_cell.angle_beta   90.00
_cell.angle_gamma   90.00
#
_symmetry.space_group_name_H-M   'P 1'
#
loop_
_entity.id
_entity.type
_entity.pdbx_description
1 polymer ?
#
loop_
_entity_poly.entity_id
_entity_poly.type
_entity_poly.pdbx_seq_one_letter_code
_entity_poly.pdbx_strand_id
1 'polypeptide(L)'
;MRTTKFFLILLAAISMSFFTACNNDQSSAEEVKEDLQDAADETAYQIRQEREELTANLKELRNNIDDKIETLQADFADASAETKVEMNQQIEQLKAWGSKVDQELDRVGDNMSDDWKTVKSGVNEMMADIKAQWHQTFSNEG
;
A
#
# COMPACT_ATOMS: atom_id res chain seq x y z
N MET A 1 48.02 31.88 -29.34
CA MET A 1 46.90 31.69 -28.40
C MET A 1 46.03 32.93 -28.40
N ARG A 2 44.81 32.88 -28.96
CA ARG A 2 43.71 33.81 -28.66
C ARG A 2 42.45 33.44 -29.45
N THR A 3 41.72 32.45 -28.98
CA THR A 3 40.36 32.11 -29.45
C THR A 3 39.52 31.64 -28.25
N THR A 4 39.23 32.54 -27.32
CA THR A 4 38.37 32.23 -26.14
C THR A 4 37.43 33.36 -25.74
N LYS A 5 37.07 34.29 -26.66
CA LYS A 5 36.21 35.43 -26.31
C LYS A 5 35.00 35.69 -27.21
N PHE A 6 34.66 34.76 -28.10
CA PHE A 6 33.47 34.91 -28.96
C PHE A 6 32.32 33.94 -28.66
N PHE A 7 32.46 33.06 -27.66
CA PHE A 7 31.41 32.10 -27.29
C PHE A 7 30.56 32.52 -26.07
N LEU A 8 30.74 33.73 -25.55
CA LEU A 8 30.10 34.22 -24.32
C LEU A 8 29.04 35.33 -24.55
N ILE A 9 28.59 35.56 -25.79
CA ILE A 9 27.59 36.60 -26.12
C ILE A 9 26.46 36.03 -27.01
N LEU A 10 26.09 34.76 -26.82
CA LEU A 10 24.92 34.14 -27.49
C LEU A 10 24.01 33.37 -26.53
N LEU A 11 24.11 33.63 -25.22
CA LEU A 11 23.37 32.91 -24.18
C LEU A 11 22.65 33.86 -23.20
N ALA A 12 22.17 35.00 -23.73
CA ALA A 12 21.48 36.05 -22.97
C ALA A 12 20.24 36.62 -23.69
N ALA A 13 19.60 35.85 -24.57
CA ALA A 13 18.44 36.30 -25.36
C ALA A 13 17.28 35.27 -25.41
N ILE A 14 17.14 34.43 -24.37
CA ILE A 14 15.98 33.57 -24.16
C ILE A 14 15.52 33.75 -22.71
N SER A 15 15.06 34.94 -22.36
CA SER A 15 14.55 35.23 -21.01
C SER A 15 13.38 36.21 -20.96
N MET A 16 12.69 36.49 -22.07
CA MET A 16 11.50 37.35 -22.06
C MET A 16 10.53 36.98 -23.19
N SER A 17 9.59 36.06 -22.91
CA SER A 17 8.29 35.94 -23.61
C SER A 17 7.32 34.99 -22.88
N PHE A 18 7.08 35.18 -21.57
CA PHE A 18 5.92 34.59 -20.88
C PHE A 18 5.22 35.58 -19.94
N PHE A 19 5.12 36.84 -20.36
CA PHE A 19 4.14 37.76 -19.79
C PHE A 19 3.38 38.42 -20.93
N THR A 20 2.48 37.66 -21.56
CA THR A 20 1.34 38.28 -22.25
C THR A 20 0.21 38.39 -21.25
N ALA A 21 -0.41 39.56 -21.29
CA ALA A 21 -1.36 40.12 -20.35
C ALA A 21 -2.51 39.17 -19.98
N CYS A 22 -2.76 39.07 -18.66
CA CYS A 22 -4.11 38.90 -18.14
C CYS A 22 -4.97 40.06 -18.64
N ASN A 23 -5.98 39.76 -19.45
CA ASN A 23 -7.13 40.63 -19.63
C ASN A 23 -8.38 39.74 -19.76
N ASN A 24 -9.03 39.51 -18.62
CA ASN A 24 -10.42 39.10 -18.46
C ASN A 24 -10.88 37.80 -19.18
N ASP A 25 -10.69 36.65 -18.54
CA ASP A 25 -11.54 35.46 -18.77
C ASP A 25 -11.71 34.70 -17.45
N GLN A 26 -12.73 35.12 -16.69
CA GLN A 26 -13.21 34.42 -15.51
C GLN A 26 -13.66 32.98 -15.85
N SER A 27 -14.06 32.73 -17.11
CA SER A 27 -14.42 31.40 -17.66
C SER A 27 -13.27 30.39 -17.60
N SER A 28 -12.05 30.78 -17.97
CA SER A 28 -10.89 29.88 -18.03
C SER A 28 -10.38 29.44 -16.66
N ALA A 29 -10.52 30.30 -15.63
CA ALA A 29 -10.10 29.98 -14.27
C ALA A 29 -11.13 29.10 -13.55
N GLU A 30 -12.42 29.32 -13.80
CA GLU A 30 -13.50 28.45 -13.33
C GLU A 30 -13.39 27.05 -13.96
N GLU A 31 -13.20 26.96 -15.28
CA GLU A 31 -13.06 25.68 -16.02
C GLU A 31 -11.81 24.90 -15.57
N VAL A 32 -10.65 25.57 -15.46
CA VAL A 32 -9.43 24.94 -14.93
C VAL A 32 -9.60 24.47 -13.48
N LYS A 33 -10.38 25.17 -12.66
CA LYS A 33 -10.65 24.78 -11.28
C LYS A 33 -11.61 23.59 -11.20
N GLU A 34 -12.63 23.55 -12.06
CA GLU A 34 -13.57 22.43 -12.19
C GLU A 34 -12.83 21.16 -12.64
N ASP A 35 -12.02 21.24 -13.70
CA ASP A 35 -11.19 20.13 -14.17
C ASP A 35 -10.21 19.62 -13.09
N LEU A 36 -9.62 20.53 -12.30
CA LEU A 36 -8.74 20.15 -11.19
C LEU A 36 -9.50 19.46 -10.05
N GLN A 37 -10.73 19.90 -9.76
CA GLN A 37 -11.58 19.31 -8.74
C GLN A 37 -12.03 17.91 -9.16
N ASP A 38 -12.47 17.75 -10.41
CA ASP A 38 -12.89 16.46 -10.96
C ASP A 38 -11.74 15.44 -10.96
N ALA A 39 -10.54 15.86 -11.36
CA ALA A 39 -9.36 15.00 -11.32
C ALA A 39 -8.95 14.61 -9.87
N ALA A 40 -9.12 15.53 -8.92
CA ALA A 40 -8.86 15.25 -7.50
C ALA A 40 -9.91 14.29 -6.90
N ASP A 41 -11.18 14.46 -7.25
CA ASP A 41 -12.28 13.61 -6.80
C ASP A 41 -12.16 12.20 -7.37
N GLU A 42 -11.78 12.05 -8.65
CA GLU A 42 -11.51 10.74 -9.25
C GLU A 42 -10.35 10.02 -8.53
N THR A 43 -9.26 10.73 -8.26
CA THR A 43 -8.11 10.17 -7.53
C THR A 43 -8.51 9.73 -6.12
N ALA A 44 -9.27 10.57 -5.40
CA ALA A 44 -9.76 10.25 -4.06
C ALA A 44 -10.69 9.02 -4.07
N TYR A 45 -11.55 8.92 -5.08
CA TYR A 45 -12.42 7.76 -5.28
C TYR A 45 -11.61 6.47 -5.53
N GLN A 46 -10.59 6.52 -6.39
CA GLN A 46 -9.73 5.37 -6.65
C GLN A 46 -8.99 4.92 -5.37
N ILE A 47 -8.39 5.84 -4.62
CA ILE A 47 -7.72 5.54 -3.35
C ILE A 47 -8.70 4.89 -2.37
N ARG A 48 -9.92 5.40 -2.28
CA ARG A 48 -10.96 4.81 -1.41
C ARG A 48 -11.27 3.37 -1.80
N GLN A 49 -11.43 3.08 -3.09
CA GLN A 49 -11.71 1.72 -3.56
C GLN A 49 -10.55 0.77 -3.24
N GLU A 50 -9.31 1.20 -3.49
CA GLU A 50 -8.14 0.39 -3.15
C GLU A 50 -8.03 0.13 -1.64
N ARG A 51 -8.40 1.10 -0.79
CA ARG A 51 -8.45 0.95 0.67
C ARG A 51 -9.49 -0.08 1.09
N GLU A 52 -10.67 -0.01 0.52
CA GLU A 52 -11.77 -0.95 0.81
C GLU A 52 -11.37 -2.38 0.40
N GLU A 53 -10.77 -2.56 -0.78
CA GLU A 53 -10.26 -3.85 -1.24
C GLU A 53 -9.14 -4.39 -0.33
N LEU A 54 -8.15 -3.57 0.00
CA LEU A 54 -7.04 -3.97 0.86
C LEU A 54 -7.51 -4.35 2.27
N THR A 55 -8.47 -3.60 2.81
CA THR A 55 -9.11 -3.90 4.09
C THR A 55 -9.85 -5.24 4.05
N ALA A 56 -10.56 -5.52 2.96
CA ALA A 56 -11.27 -6.79 2.79
C ALA A 56 -10.29 -7.97 2.74
N ASN A 57 -9.21 -7.85 1.96
CA ASN A 57 -8.17 -8.87 1.84
C ASN A 57 -7.46 -9.14 3.18
N LEU A 58 -7.20 -8.10 3.97
CA LEU A 58 -6.63 -8.24 5.31
C LEU A 58 -7.57 -8.95 6.27
N LYS A 59 -8.87 -8.61 6.24
CA LYS A 59 -9.88 -9.31 7.06
C LYS A 59 -10.03 -10.78 6.67
N GLU A 60 -9.98 -11.08 5.39
CA GLU A 60 -9.99 -12.47 4.90
C GLU A 60 -8.77 -13.23 5.40
N LEU A 61 -7.58 -12.65 5.26
CA LEU A 61 -6.35 -13.26 5.78
C LEU A 61 -6.42 -13.48 7.30
N ARG A 62 -6.97 -12.51 8.05
CA ARG A 62 -7.17 -12.65 9.49
C ARG A 62 -8.09 -13.82 9.84
N ASN A 63 -9.23 -13.92 9.17
CA ASN A 63 -10.17 -15.00 9.39
C ASN A 63 -9.54 -16.37 9.09
N ASN A 64 -8.79 -16.48 7.99
CA ASN A 64 -8.08 -17.72 7.65
C ASN A 64 -7.04 -18.12 8.72
N ILE A 65 -6.36 -17.14 9.32
CA ILE A 65 -5.44 -17.37 10.45
C ILE A 65 -6.22 -17.91 11.66
N ASP A 66 -7.34 -17.27 12.02
CA ASP A 66 -8.16 -17.69 13.16
C ASP A 66 -8.74 -19.10 12.96
N ASP A 67 -9.30 -19.39 11.78
CA ASP A 67 -9.84 -20.71 11.42
C ASP A 67 -8.78 -21.82 11.52
N LYS A 68 -7.54 -21.53 11.09
CA LYS A 68 -6.44 -22.49 11.19
C LYS A 68 -5.99 -22.71 12.64
N ILE A 69 -5.99 -21.65 13.46
CA ILE A 69 -5.73 -21.78 14.91
C ILE A 69 -6.80 -22.68 15.54
N GLU A 70 -8.08 -22.46 15.24
CA GLU A 70 -9.18 -23.27 15.77
C GLU A 70 -9.06 -24.73 15.36
N THR A 71 -8.72 -24.99 14.08
CA THR A 71 -8.47 -26.34 13.57
C THR A 71 -7.35 -27.04 14.33
N LEU A 72 -6.20 -26.37 14.49
CA LEU A 72 -5.06 -26.93 15.25
C LEU A 72 -5.41 -27.15 16.73
N GLN A 73 -6.23 -26.29 17.33
CA GLN A 73 -6.66 -26.46 18.72
C GLN A 73 -7.63 -27.64 18.88
N ALA A 74 -8.51 -27.89 17.91
CA ALA A 74 -9.42 -29.03 17.91
C ALA A 74 -8.66 -30.35 17.82
N ASP A 75 -7.68 -30.43 16.91
CA ASP A 75 -6.85 -31.62 16.72
C ASP A 75 -5.84 -31.83 17.86
N PHE A 76 -5.61 -30.80 18.68
CA PHE A 76 -4.61 -30.81 19.73
C PHE A 76 -4.84 -31.92 20.76
N ALA A 77 -6.07 -32.22 21.14
CA ALA A 77 -6.34 -33.17 22.23
C ALA A 77 -5.82 -34.58 21.91
N ASP A 78 -6.07 -35.02 20.67
CA ASP A 78 -5.80 -36.39 20.20
C ASP A 78 -4.38 -36.56 19.62
N ALA A 79 -3.66 -35.46 19.43
CA ALA A 79 -2.31 -35.45 18.91
C ALA A 79 -1.27 -36.10 19.85
N SER A 80 -0.22 -36.68 19.25
CA SER A 80 0.94 -37.21 19.97
C SER A 80 1.69 -36.09 20.71
N ALA A 81 2.55 -36.43 21.67
CA ALA A 81 3.34 -35.42 22.39
C ALA A 81 4.26 -34.60 21.46
N GLU A 82 4.85 -35.24 20.46
CA GLU A 82 5.69 -34.58 19.46
C GLU A 82 4.86 -33.66 18.56
N THR A 83 3.73 -34.16 18.05
CA THR A 83 2.79 -33.38 17.23
C THR A 83 2.26 -32.17 17.99
N LYS A 84 1.94 -32.31 19.28
CA LYS A 84 1.52 -31.19 20.14
C LYS A 84 2.57 -30.08 20.24
N VAL A 85 3.86 -30.42 20.23
CA VAL A 85 4.93 -29.41 20.25
C VAL A 85 4.95 -28.65 18.93
N GLU A 86 4.86 -29.35 17.80
CA GLU A 86 4.80 -28.73 16.47
C GLU A 86 3.55 -27.86 16.30
N MET A 87 2.37 -28.35 16.68
CA MET A 87 1.12 -27.61 16.62
C MET A 87 1.18 -26.33 17.47
N ASN A 88 1.80 -26.38 18.66
CA ASN A 88 2.01 -25.17 19.47
C ASN A 88 2.89 -24.15 18.74
N GLN A 89 3.97 -24.58 18.08
CA GLN A 89 4.83 -23.68 17.30
C GLN A 89 4.06 -23.05 16.13
N GLN A 90 3.25 -23.85 15.43
CA GLN A 90 2.39 -23.37 14.35
C GLN A 90 1.35 -22.36 14.86
N ILE A 91 0.69 -22.63 15.99
CA ILE A 91 -0.28 -21.71 16.61
C ILE A 91 0.40 -20.38 17.01
N GLU A 92 1.59 -20.41 17.60
CA GLU A 92 2.30 -19.18 17.96
C GLU A 92 2.72 -18.37 16.72
N GLN A 93 3.13 -19.04 15.65
CA GLN A 93 3.40 -18.38 14.37
C GLN A 93 2.14 -17.73 13.77
N LEU A 94 1.01 -18.44 13.79
CA LEU A 94 -0.28 -17.93 13.33
C LEU A 94 -0.72 -16.70 14.15
N LYS A 95 -0.57 -16.73 15.48
CA LYS A 95 -0.84 -15.56 16.34
C LYS A 95 0.05 -14.37 15.99
N ALA A 96 1.33 -14.61 15.71
CA ALA A 96 2.25 -13.55 15.30
C ALA A 96 1.83 -12.93 13.96
N TRP A 97 1.42 -13.74 12.99
CA TRP A 97 0.85 -13.25 11.73
C TRP A 97 -0.45 -12.49 11.93
N GLY A 98 -1.36 -13.00 12.76
CA GLY A 98 -2.61 -12.31 13.10
C GLY A 98 -2.35 -10.92 13.68
N SER A 99 -1.38 -10.80 14.59
CA SER A 99 -0.99 -9.51 15.17
C SER A 99 -0.44 -8.52 14.12
N LYS A 100 0.33 -8.99 13.13
CA LYS A 100 0.79 -8.15 12.01
C LYS A 100 -0.37 -7.67 11.14
N VAL A 101 -1.33 -8.55 10.87
CA VAL A 101 -2.54 -8.20 10.09
C VAL A 101 -3.37 -7.15 10.82
N ASP A 102 -3.55 -7.29 12.14
CA ASP A 102 -4.29 -6.31 12.96
C ASP A 102 -3.61 -4.92 12.89
N GLN A 103 -2.28 -4.87 13.01
CA GLN A 103 -1.51 -3.61 12.91
C GLN A 103 -1.67 -2.93 11.54
N GLU A 104 -1.67 -3.70 10.45
CA GLU A 104 -1.87 -3.13 9.11
C GLU A 104 -3.33 -2.74 8.86
N LEU A 105 -4.31 -3.43 9.44
CA LEU A 105 -5.72 -3.02 9.41
C LEU A 105 -5.91 -1.65 10.07
N ASP A 106 -5.27 -1.42 11.22
CA ASP A 106 -5.28 -0.12 11.90
C ASP A 106 -4.62 0.95 11.00
N ARG A 107 -3.48 0.63 10.38
CA ARG A 107 -2.76 1.56 9.49
C ARG A 107 -3.53 1.95 8.24
N VAL A 108 -4.30 1.03 7.66
CA VAL A 108 -5.17 1.31 6.50
C VAL A 108 -6.38 2.17 6.90
N GLY A 109 -6.83 2.05 8.16
CA GLY A 109 -7.93 2.84 8.72
C GLY A 109 -7.63 4.34 8.83
N ASP A 110 -6.37 4.71 9.06
CA ASP A 110 -5.94 6.10 9.20
C ASP A 110 -6.07 6.89 7.87
N ASN A 111 -6.48 8.17 7.97
CA ASN A 111 -6.75 9.06 6.82
C ASN A 111 -5.47 9.51 6.08
N MET A 112 -4.73 8.58 5.44
CA MET A 112 -3.39 8.80 4.90
C MET A 112 -3.34 8.99 3.36
N SER A 113 -4.06 9.97 2.80
CA SER A 113 -4.07 10.24 1.34
C SER A 113 -2.67 10.34 0.73
N ASP A 114 -1.75 11.06 1.37
CA ASP A 114 -0.45 11.41 0.78
C ASP A 114 0.58 10.26 0.83
N ASP A 115 0.39 9.31 1.75
CA ASP A 115 1.29 8.17 1.97
C ASP A 115 0.69 6.82 1.52
N TRP A 116 -0.46 6.86 0.84
CA TRP A 116 -1.24 5.67 0.48
C TRP A 116 -0.42 4.61 -0.26
N LYS A 117 0.45 5.03 -1.19
CA LYS A 117 1.30 4.12 -1.96
C LYS A 117 2.27 3.34 -1.07
N THR A 118 2.84 3.99 -0.06
CA THR A 118 3.76 3.36 0.91
C THR A 118 3.00 2.40 1.82
N VAL A 119 1.78 2.77 2.23
CA VAL A 119 0.91 1.88 3.00
C VAL A 119 0.60 0.62 2.20
N LYS A 120 0.06 0.78 0.99
CA LYS A 120 -0.27 -0.31 0.07
C LYS A 120 0.92 -1.25 -0.19
N SER A 121 2.11 -0.70 -0.44
CA SER A 121 3.32 -1.52 -0.66
C SER A 121 3.65 -2.37 0.57
N GLY A 122 3.70 -1.75 1.76
CA GLY A 122 4.04 -2.46 2.99
C GLY A 122 3.03 -3.57 3.33
N VAL A 123 1.73 -3.31 3.13
CA VAL A 123 0.70 -4.33 3.33
C VAL A 123 0.87 -5.50 2.35
N ASN A 124 1.08 -5.21 1.06
CA ASN A 124 1.26 -6.25 0.05
C ASN A 124 2.51 -7.10 0.31
N GLU A 125 3.61 -6.48 0.74
CA GLU A 125 4.83 -7.18 1.14
C GLU A 125 4.59 -8.09 2.34
N MET A 126 3.90 -7.60 3.37
CA MET A 126 3.51 -8.38 4.55
C MET A 126 2.64 -9.58 4.17
N MET A 127 1.61 -9.38 3.34
CA MET A 127 0.75 -10.46 2.88
C MET A 127 1.50 -11.51 2.06
N ALA A 128 2.43 -11.07 1.19
CA ALA A 128 3.26 -11.98 0.41
C ALA A 128 4.21 -12.79 1.29
N ASP A 129 4.81 -12.17 2.31
CA ASP A 129 5.66 -12.82 3.31
C ASP A 129 4.87 -13.88 4.10
N ILE A 130 3.69 -13.51 4.63
CA ILE A 130 2.81 -14.46 5.32
C ILE A 130 2.44 -15.61 4.40
N LYS A 131 2.06 -15.35 3.15
CA LYS A 131 1.68 -16.41 2.21
C LYS A 131 2.83 -17.38 1.93
N ALA A 132 4.05 -16.87 1.78
CA ALA A 132 5.24 -17.69 1.57
C ALA A 132 5.56 -18.55 2.79
N GLN A 133 5.54 -17.95 3.99
CA GLN A 133 5.80 -18.69 5.23
C GLN A 133 4.67 -19.68 5.55
N TRP A 134 3.41 -19.32 5.29
CA TRP A 134 2.26 -20.21 5.44
C TRP A 134 2.46 -21.48 4.62
N HIS A 135 2.82 -21.33 3.34
CA HIS A 135 3.13 -22.48 2.49
C HIS A 135 4.25 -23.31 3.12
N GLN A 136 5.36 -22.71 3.53
CA GLN A 136 6.46 -23.44 4.17
C GLN A 136 6.05 -24.18 5.45
N THR A 137 5.28 -23.54 6.33
CA THR A 137 4.85 -24.09 7.62
C THR A 137 3.87 -25.25 7.47
N PHE A 138 2.98 -25.18 6.48
CA PHE A 138 1.88 -26.15 6.31
C PHE A 138 2.01 -27.02 5.05
N SER A 139 3.12 -26.97 4.32
CA SER A 139 3.36 -27.82 3.12
C SER A 139 3.41 -29.32 3.42
N ASN A 140 3.67 -29.71 4.67
CA ASN A 140 3.79 -31.11 5.07
C ASN A 140 2.45 -31.72 5.55
N GLU A 141 1.34 -31.00 5.43
CA GLU A 141 0.02 -31.46 5.88
C GLU A 141 -0.76 -32.30 4.83
N GLY A 142 -0.09 -32.80 3.78
CA GLY A 142 -0.68 -33.67 2.73
C GLY A 142 -0.05 -35.05 2.69
#